data_AF-A0A2V9FUY7-F1
#
_entry.id   AF-A0A2V9FUY7-F1
#
_cell.length_a   1.000
_cell.length_b   1.000
_cell.length_c   1.000
_cell.angle_alpha   90.00
_cell.angle_beta   90.00
_cell.angle_gamma   90.00
#
_symmetry.space_group_name_H-M   'P 1'
#
loop_
_entity.id
_entity.type
_entity.pdbx_description
1 polymer ?
#
loop_
_entity_poly.entity_id
_entity_poly.type
_entity_poly.pdbx_seq_one_letter_code
_entity_poly.pdbx_strand_id
1 'polypeptide(L)'
;MKERARHETILPFTRLLAGPADYTAMLFNDRRRDTTVVHQIACIVVFAAPLLTIAAHPQTILNNPAGEVIESVPPPSGMKRLSCPIPP
;
A
#
# COMPACT_ATOMS: atom_id res chain seq x y z
N MET A 1 10.21 3.36 -13.59
CA MET A 1 11.37 2.78 -12.90
C MET A 1 11.43 1.31 -13.28
N LYS A 2 12.57 0.80 -13.75
CA LYS A 2 12.67 -0.60 -14.23
C LYS A 2 12.79 -1.62 -13.08
N GLU A 3 13.36 -1.22 -11.94
CA GLU A 3 13.57 -2.08 -10.76
C GLU A 3 12.76 -1.56 -9.57
N ARG A 4 11.44 -1.71 -9.61
CA ARG A 4 10.57 -1.17 -8.55
C ARG A 4 10.63 -2.02 -7.29
N ALA A 5 10.58 -3.34 -7.40
CA ALA A 5 10.64 -4.23 -6.24
C ALA A 5 11.92 -3.98 -5.43
N ARG A 6 13.06 -3.86 -6.13
CA ARG A 6 14.33 -3.54 -5.48
C ARG A 6 14.28 -2.20 -4.74
N HIS A 7 13.75 -1.16 -5.37
CA HIS A 7 13.60 0.14 -4.72
C HIS A 7 12.75 0.04 -3.45
N GLU A 8 11.60 -0.64 -3.53
CA GLU A 8 10.68 -0.81 -2.41
C GLU A 8 11.32 -1.58 -1.24
N THR A 9 12.26 -2.50 -1.50
CA THR A 9 13.02 -3.21 -0.44
C THR A 9 14.12 -2.36 0.23
N ILE A 10 14.59 -1.28 -0.41
CA ILE A 10 15.66 -0.42 0.13
C ILE A 10 15.09 0.69 1.02
N LEU A 11 13.86 1.16 0.72
CA LEU A 11 13.21 2.27 1.41
C LEU A 11 13.12 2.10 2.95
N PRO A 12 12.81 0.91 3.51
CA PRO A 12 12.77 0.70 4.95
C PRO A 12 14.09 0.98 5.66
N PHE A 13 15.21 0.71 4.99
CA PHE A 13 16.55 0.82 5.55
C PHE A 13 17.23 2.16 5.24
N THR A 14 16.57 3.04 4.48
CA THR A 14 17.14 4.31 4.02
C THR A 14 16.21 5.47 4.30
N ARG A 15 15.14 5.62 3.51
CA ARG A 15 14.22 6.77 3.63
C ARG A 15 13.38 6.70 4.90
N LEU A 16 12.90 5.53 5.30
CA LEU A 16 12.03 5.40 6.47
C LEU A 16 12.78 5.62 7.80
N LEU A 17 14.12 5.66 7.79
CA LEU A 17 14.92 6.10 8.94
C LEU A 17 14.69 7.57 9.32
N ALA A 18 14.35 8.42 8.33
CA ALA A 18 14.02 9.82 8.56
C ALA A 18 12.57 10.03 9.04
N GLY A 19 11.81 8.94 9.22
CA GLY A 19 10.42 8.95 9.63
C GLY A 19 9.47 8.42 8.56
N PRO A 20 8.19 8.22 8.93
CA PRO A 20 7.17 7.63 8.07
C PRO A 20 6.93 8.46 6.81
N ALA A 21 6.62 7.79 5.71
CA ALA A 21 6.38 8.41 4.42
C ALA A 21 5.27 7.69 3.65
N ASP A 22 4.38 8.48 3.05
CA ASP A 22 3.34 7.93 2.18
C ASP A 22 3.88 7.67 0.78
N TYR A 23 3.99 6.40 0.42
CA TYR A 23 4.43 5.95 -0.90
C TYR A 23 3.28 5.64 -1.86
N THR A 24 2.03 5.95 -1.49
CA THR A 24 0.83 5.78 -2.32
C THR A 24 0.72 4.34 -2.86
N ALA A 25 1.01 3.33 -2.03
CA ALA A 25 1.18 1.93 -2.43
C ALA A 25 -0.11 1.31 -3.02
N MET A 26 -0.05 0.04 -3.46
CA MET A 26 -1.23 -0.70 -3.92
C MET A 26 -1.82 -0.20 -5.26
N LEU A 27 -1.04 -0.32 -6.34
CA LEU A 27 -1.50 0.01 -7.69
C LEU A 27 -1.33 -1.22 -8.59
N PHE A 28 -2.43 -1.67 -9.17
CA PHE A 28 -2.52 -2.94 -9.89
C PHE A 28 -2.42 -2.80 -11.41
N ASN A 29 -1.72 -1.77 -11.89
CA ASN A 29 -1.57 -1.52 -13.33
C ASN A 29 -0.09 -1.54 -13.76
N ASP A 30 0.10 -1.50 -15.08
CA ASP A 30 1.40 -1.47 -15.73
C ASP A 30 2.27 -0.25 -15.40
N ARG A 31 1.84 0.68 -14.54
CA ARG A 31 2.70 1.76 -14.02
C ARG A 31 3.61 1.25 -12.91
N ARG A 32 3.22 0.18 -12.21
CA ARG A 32 3.99 -0.51 -11.16
C ARG A 32 4.55 -1.87 -11.63
N ARG A 33 5.04 -1.91 -12.87
CA ARG A 33 5.82 -3.05 -13.43
C ARG A 33 6.90 -3.50 -12.45
N ASP A 34 7.30 -4.76 -12.54
CA ASP A 34 8.32 -5.36 -11.67
C ASP A 34 7.85 -5.57 -10.21
N THR A 35 6.54 -5.55 -9.95
CA THR A 35 5.96 -5.93 -8.64
C THR A 35 4.71 -6.78 -8.84
N THR A 36 4.46 -7.72 -7.92
CA THR A 36 3.25 -8.54 -7.92
C THR A 36 2.13 -7.87 -7.13
N VAL A 37 0.88 -8.31 -7.32
CA VAL A 37 -0.26 -7.88 -6.49
C VAL A 37 0.04 -8.05 -5.01
N VAL A 38 0.64 -9.19 -4.64
CA VAL A 38 1.02 -9.49 -3.25
C VAL A 38 2.10 -8.53 -2.75
N HIS A 39 3.11 -8.20 -3.57
CA HIS A 39 4.13 -7.21 -3.22
C HIS A 39 3.50 -5.85 -2.92
N GLN A 40 2.56 -5.42 -3.75
CA GLN A 40 1.85 -4.15 -3.58
C GLN A 40 0.96 -4.10 -2.33
N ILE A 41 0.40 -5.24 -1.91
CA ILE A 41 -0.33 -5.39 -0.64
C ILE A 41 0.65 -5.44 0.55
N ALA A 42 1.81 -6.08 0.41
CA ALA A 42 2.81 -6.07 1.47
C ALA A 42 3.34 -4.64 1.73
N CYS A 43 3.49 -3.83 0.68
CA CYS A 43 3.98 -2.46 0.78
C CYS A 43 3.08 -1.56 1.65
N ILE A 44 1.77 -1.80 1.75
CA ILE A 44 0.90 -1.01 2.65
C ILE A 44 1.14 -1.32 4.14
N VAL A 45 1.73 -2.48 4.45
CA VAL A 45 2.11 -2.85 5.83
C VAL A 45 3.54 -2.36 6.12
N VAL A 46 4.46 -2.54 5.17
CA VAL A 46 5.88 -2.18 5.33
C VAL A 46 6.08 -0.67 5.36
N PHE A 47 5.36 0.08 4.51
CA PHE A 47 5.41 1.55 4.49
C PHE A 47 4.40 2.15 5.45
N ALA A 48 4.45 1.71 6.71
CA ALA A 48 3.62 2.23 7.77
C ALA A 48 3.81 3.75 7.90
N ALA A 49 2.74 4.49 7.65
CA ALA A 49 2.71 5.95 7.76
C ALA A 49 1.40 6.40 8.43
N PRO A 50 1.40 7.55 9.14
CA PRO A 50 0.21 8.04 9.82
C PRO A 50 -0.94 8.30 8.83
N LEU A 51 -0.61 8.68 7.60
CA LEU A 51 -1.56 8.71 6.49
C LEU A 51 -1.05 7.75 5.42
N LEU A 52 -1.88 6.80 5.03
CA LEU A 52 -1.59 5.86 3.96
C LEU A 52 -2.63 6.01 2.86
N THR A 53 -2.19 6.45 1.67
CA THR A 53 -3.07 6.58 0.52
C THR A 53 -2.99 5.31 -0.34
N ILE A 54 -4.17 4.82 -0.72
CA ILE A 54 -4.30 3.65 -1.61
C ILE A 54 -4.46 4.17 -3.04
N ALA A 55 -3.54 3.81 -3.93
CA ALA A 55 -3.56 4.27 -5.31
C ALA A 55 -4.48 3.46 -6.24
N ALA A 56 -5.01 2.33 -5.78
CA ALA A 56 -5.94 1.51 -6.54
C ALA A 56 -7.33 2.14 -6.62
N HIS A 57 -8.03 1.85 -7.73
CA HIS A 57 -9.45 2.14 -7.84
C HIS A 57 -10.25 1.26 -6.87
N PRO A 58 -11.25 1.79 -6.14
CA PRO A 58 -11.98 1.04 -5.11
C PRO A 58 -12.63 -0.24 -5.64
N GLN A 59 -13.22 -0.22 -6.84
CA GLN A 59 -13.76 -1.44 -7.48
C GLN A 59 -12.70 -2.54 -7.65
N THR A 60 -11.44 -2.18 -7.93
CA THR A 60 -10.35 -3.15 -8.11
C THR A 60 -9.94 -3.79 -6.79
N ILE A 61 -10.12 -3.08 -5.68
CA ILE A 61 -9.87 -3.60 -4.34
C ILE A 61 -10.96 -4.61 -3.97
N LEU A 62 -12.24 -4.26 -4.23
CA LEU A 62 -13.39 -5.12 -3.96
C LEU A 62 -13.37 -6.40 -4.79
N ASN A 63 -12.94 -6.32 -6.05
CA ASN A 63 -12.87 -7.48 -6.94
C ASN A 63 -11.62 -8.35 -6.71
N ASN A 64 -10.70 -7.94 -5.82
CA ASN A 64 -9.46 -8.68 -5.57
C ASN A 64 -9.72 -9.79 -4.54
N PRO A 65 -9.28 -11.05 -4.77
CA PRO A 65 -9.38 -12.12 -3.77
C PRO A 65 -8.70 -11.80 -2.43
N ALA A 66 -7.80 -10.82 -2.39
CA ALA A 66 -7.12 -10.37 -1.17
C ALA A 66 -7.85 -9.22 -0.44
N GLY A 67 -9.10 -8.90 -0.78
CA GLY A 67 -9.88 -7.80 -0.18
C GLY A 67 -9.92 -7.84 1.35
N GLU A 68 -10.19 -9.01 1.92
CA GLU A 68 -10.21 -9.21 3.39
C GLU A 68 -8.85 -8.89 4.05
N VAL A 69 -7.75 -9.27 3.40
CA VAL A 69 -6.39 -8.99 3.91
C VAL A 69 -6.17 -7.48 3.94
N ILE A 70 -6.51 -6.78 2.86
CA ILE A 70 -6.33 -5.33 2.73
C ILE A 70 -7.13 -4.57 3.81
N GLU A 71 -8.35 -5.03 4.09
CA GLU A 71 -9.21 -4.47 5.13
C GLU A 71 -8.66 -4.76 6.53
N SER A 72 -8.15 -5.96 6.76
CA SER A 72 -7.58 -6.39 8.05
C SER A 72 -6.30 -5.66 8.44
N VAL A 73 -5.61 -5.00 7.49
CA VAL A 73 -4.36 -4.30 7.78
C VAL A 73 -4.62 -3.23 8.84
N PRO A 74 -4.00 -3.34 10.03
CA PRO A 74 -4.19 -2.34 11.06
C PRO A 74 -3.49 -1.04 10.64
N PRO A 75 -4.09 0.12 10.92
CA PRO A 75 -3.35 1.36 10.85
C PRO A 75 -2.19 1.34 11.88
N PRO A 76 -1.06 2.01 11.61
CA PRO A 76 0.02 2.10 12.58
C PRO A 76 -0.50 2.68 13.91
N SER A 77 0.07 2.20 15.02
CA SER A 77 -0.41 2.38 16.39
C SER A 77 -0.94 3.80 16.66
N GLY A 78 -2.26 3.94 16.72
CA GLY A 78 -2.94 5.18 17.12
C GLY A 78 -3.78 5.88 16.05
N MET A 79 -3.61 5.58 14.75
CA MET A 79 -4.40 6.24 13.70
C MET A 79 -5.66 5.44 13.35
N LYS A 80 -6.80 6.06 13.06
CA LYS A 80 -7.96 5.38 12.47
C LYS A 80 -7.87 5.49 10.95
N ARG A 81 -8.08 4.39 10.22
CA ARG A 81 -8.19 4.42 8.76
C ARG A 81 -9.42 5.28 8.41
N LEU A 82 -9.23 6.35 7.64
CA LEU A 82 -10.32 7.12 7.06
C LEU A 82 -10.93 6.30 5.92
N SER A 83 -11.76 5.32 6.25
CA SER A 83 -12.61 4.65 5.27
C SER A 83 -13.76 5.60 4.93
N CYS A 84 -13.74 6.16 3.72
CA CYS A 84 -14.98 6.70 3.16
C CYS A 84 -15.99 5.54 3.06
N PRO A 85 -17.24 5.71 3.51
CA PRO A 85 -18.24 4.66 3.35
C PRO A 85 -18.38 4.35 1.86
N ILE A 86 -18.25 3.07 1.51
CA ILE A 86 -18.46 2.58 0.16
C ILE A 86 -19.97 2.64 -0.10
N PRO A 87 -20.46 3.48 -1.03
CA PRO A 87 -21.87 3.46 -1.40
C PRO A 87 -22.21 2.10 -2.05
N PRO A 88 -23.44 1.60 -1.87
CA PRO A 88 -23.86 0.30 -2.40
C PRO A 88 -23.79 0.22 -3.93
#